data_AF-A0A1M7GCF6-F1
#
_entry.id   AF-A0A1M7GCF6-F1
#
_cell.length_a   1.000
_cell.length_b   1.000
_cell.length_c   1.000
_cell.angle_alpha   90.00
_cell.angle_beta   90.00
_cell.angle_gamma   90.00
#
_symmetry.space_group_name_H-M   'P 1'
#
loop_
_entity.id
_entity.type
_entity.pdbx_description
1 polymer ?
#
loop_
_entity_poly.entity_id
_entity_poly.type
_entity_poly.pdbx_seq_one_letter_code
_entity_poly.pdbx_strand_id
1 'polypeptide(L)'
;MQLSSTEVYYRGIGNKNLLRQPGLKTMRIDKTPADLADSDRASSKPTTKMAAAGRRSSASKSAGIAITHPDRVVFPDDGYTKQDVADYYASVMKWFLPGVMNRPTSVIRCPEGTAKACFFQKHMIQGLKHVGSAKLKEESGAQATYIYPLDADSVIELVQFGVLEFHPWGSTIEQPDLADRVVFDLDPGDDVAWPRVVAAARLMRKLLTQLGLESFLRTTGGKGLHVVVPLNPRCAWPRVKDFAQAFAATVAQAHPLDFIATAAKARRGGKIYVDYLRNSRGATSVASYSLRARSGAPVAMPLRWSELGKLKSGHDFDIRSAPKRMARLRSDPWAGIDDVRQDLNKIAQRLR
;
A
#
# COMPACT_ATOMS: atom_id res chain seq x y z
N MET A 1 -43.67 3.50 -19.95
CA MET A 1 -42.67 3.83 -18.91
C MET A 1 -41.40 3.08 -19.26
N GLN A 2 -40.33 3.76 -19.64
CA GLN A 2 -39.08 3.11 -20.09
C GLN A 2 -38.37 2.57 -18.84
N LEU A 3 -38.27 1.25 -18.72
CA LEU A 3 -37.55 0.59 -17.63
C LEU A 3 -36.04 0.79 -17.86
N SER A 4 -35.39 1.56 -17.00
CA SER A 4 -33.93 1.75 -17.01
C SER A 4 -33.28 0.83 -15.98
N SER A 5 -32.22 0.12 -16.37
CA SER A 5 -31.45 -0.70 -15.44
C SER A 5 -30.37 0.15 -14.77
N THR A 6 -30.02 -0.17 -13.53
CA THR A 6 -29.08 0.63 -12.73
C THR A 6 -28.01 -0.26 -12.12
N GLU A 7 -26.75 0.18 -12.22
CA GLU A 7 -25.62 -0.47 -11.58
C GLU A 7 -25.40 0.16 -10.20
N VAL A 8 -25.20 -0.67 -9.18
CA VAL A 8 -25.04 -0.23 -7.79
C VAL A 8 -23.87 -0.91 -7.11
N TYR A 9 -23.20 -0.20 -6.22
CA TYR A 9 -22.33 -0.78 -5.20
C TYR A 9 -23.20 -1.37 -4.09
N TYR A 10 -22.84 -2.52 -3.54
CA TYR A 10 -23.53 -3.10 -2.38
C TYR A 10 -22.57 -3.97 -1.55
N ARG A 11 -22.90 -4.20 -0.28
CA ARG A 11 -22.05 -4.94 0.69
C ARG A 11 -22.53 -6.37 0.95
N GLY A 12 -23.29 -6.94 0.02
CA GLY A 12 -23.93 -8.25 0.12
C GLY A 12 -25.45 -8.19 0.10
N ILE A 13 -26.08 -9.35 -0.01
CA ILE A 13 -27.54 -9.51 -0.08
C ILE A 13 -28.04 -9.97 1.30
N GLY A 14 -29.05 -9.28 1.83
CA GLY A 14 -29.68 -9.64 3.10
C GLY A 14 -30.66 -10.80 2.97
N ASN A 15 -31.12 -11.31 4.11
CA ASN A 15 -31.91 -12.55 4.20
C ASN A 15 -33.28 -12.49 3.49
N LYS A 16 -33.72 -11.29 3.05
CA LYS A 16 -34.94 -11.07 2.25
C LYS A 16 -34.64 -10.75 0.77
N ASN A 17 -33.46 -11.13 0.28
CA ASN A 17 -32.98 -10.84 -1.07
C ASN A 17 -32.87 -9.33 -1.40
N LEU A 18 -32.63 -8.49 -0.39
CA LEU A 18 -32.44 -7.04 -0.54
C LEU A 18 -30.95 -6.68 -0.45
N LEU A 19 -30.49 -5.75 -1.29
CA LEU A 19 -29.12 -5.25 -1.27
C LEU A 19 -28.82 -4.50 0.04
N ARG A 20 -27.70 -4.83 0.69
CA ARG A 20 -27.24 -4.11 1.88
C ARG A 20 -26.39 -2.91 1.49
N GLN A 21 -26.82 -1.73 1.95
CA GLN A 21 -26.17 -0.44 1.70
C GLN A 21 -25.94 -0.16 0.20
N PRO A 22 -26.99 -0.19 -0.64
CA PRO A 22 -26.85 0.08 -2.06
C PRO A 22 -26.46 1.55 -2.29
N GLY A 23 -25.43 1.77 -3.10
CA GLY A 23 -25.03 3.10 -3.59
C GLY A 23 -25.05 3.13 -5.11
N LEU A 24 -25.70 4.13 -5.70
CA LEU A 24 -25.79 4.28 -7.15
C LEU A 24 -24.39 4.39 -7.77
N LYS A 25 -24.08 3.52 -8.74
CA LYS A 25 -22.84 3.59 -9.52
C LYS A 25 -23.07 4.31 -10.85
N THR A 26 -24.03 3.86 -11.64
CA THR A 26 -24.42 4.51 -12.90
C THR A 26 -25.76 3.96 -13.40
N MET A 27 -26.44 4.71 -14.27
CA MET A 27 -27.59 4.18 -15.03
C MET A 27 -27.11 3.48 -16.30
N ARG A 28 -27.70 2.32 -16.60
CA ARG A 28 -27.42 1.49 -17.77
C ARG A 28 -28.62 1.53 -18.70
N ILE A 29 -28.56 2.46 -19.66
CA ILE A 29 -29.55 2.61 -20.72
C ILE A 29 -29.39 1.56 -21.84
N ASP A 30 -28.27 0.84 -21.83
CA ASP A 30 -27.88 -0.19 -22.78
C ASP A 30 -28.33 -1.60 -22.39
N LYS A 31 -28.96 -1.78 -21.21
CA LYS A 31 -29.39 -3.08 -20.70
C LYS A 31 -30.85 -3.07 -20.27
N THR A 32 -31.56 -4.12 -20.65
CA THR A 32 -32.93 -4.39 -20.24
C THR A 32 -32.95 -5.43 -19.11
N PRO A 33 -34.06 -5.55 -18.35
CA PRO A 33 -34.17 -6.58 -17.31
C PRO A 33 -33.96 -8.02 -17.81
N ALA A 34 -34.19 -8.29 -19.10
CA ALA A 34 -33.96 -9.60 -19.70
C ALA A 34 -32.47 -9.95 -19.88
N ASP A 35 -31.58 -8.95 -19.86
CA ASP A 35 -30.13 -9.11 -20.02
C ASP A 35 -29.40 -9.42 -18.70
N LEU A 36 -30.15 -9.54 -17.59
CA LEU A 36 -29.62 -9.77 -16.24
C LEU A 36 -29.68 -11.28 -15.93
N ALA A 37 -28.53 -11.96 -15.99
CA ALA A 37 -28.40 -13.35 -15.58
C ALA A 37 -28.00 -13.45 -14.09
N ASP A 38 -28.66 -14.36 -13.37
CA ASP A 38 -28.37 -14.69 -11.97
C ASP A 38 -27.13 -15.61 -11.90
N SER A 39 -26.01 -15.08 -11.43
CA SER A 39 -24.70 -15.77 -11.44
C SER A 39 -24.53 -16.80 -10.32
N ASP A 40 -25.52 -16.99 -9.45
CA ASP A 40 -25.34 -17.68 -8.16
C ASP A 40 -25.76 -19.16 -8.15
N ARG A 41 -25.95 -19.81 -9.32
CA ARG A 41 -26.26 -21.24 -9.40
C ARG A 41 -25.10 -22.07 -9.99
N ALA A 42 -24.20 -22.52 -9.12
CA ALA A 42 -23.07 -23.38 -9.48
C ALA A 42 -23.48 -24.83 -9.82
N SER A 43 -22.74 -25.46 -10.74
CA SER A 43 -22.73 -26.91 -11.00
C SER A 43 -21.31 -27.46 -10.81
N SER A 44 -21.16 -28.43 -9.92
CA SER A 44 -19.90 -29.09 -9.51
C SER A 44 -19.47 -30.25 -10.41
N LYS A 45 -18.15 -30.51 -10.57
CA LYS A 45 -17.49 -31.84 -10.54
C LYS A 45 -15.94 -31.72 -10.56
N PRO A 46 -15.17 -32.76 -10.13
CA PRO A 46 -13.92 -32.61 -9.38
C PRO A 46 -12.64 -33.01 -10.14
N THR A 47 -11.48 -32.56 -9.62
CA THR A 47 -10.11 -32.76 -10.15
C THR A 47 -9.28 -33.77 -9.33
N THR A 48 -8.37 -34.45 -10.02
CA THR A 48 -7.44 -35.48 -9.54
C THR A 48 -6.10 -34.87 -9.06
N LYS A 49 -5.49 -35.47 -8.02
CA LYS A 49 -4.28 -35.03 -7.31
C LYS A 49 -2.97 -35.51 -7.95
N MET A 50 -1.89 -34.73 -7.83
CA MET A 50 -0.50 -35.24 -7.77
C MET A 50 0.33 -34.47 -6.73
N ALA A 51 1.27 -35.18 -6.11
CA ALA A 51 1.99 -34.85 -4.88
C ALA A 51 3.27 -34.02 -5.09
N ALA A 52 3.62 -33.21 -4.10
CA ALA A 52 4.87 -32.43 -4.03
C ALA A 52 5.86 -33.02 -3.02
N ALA A 53 7.15 -32.98 -3.38
CA ALA A 53 8.28 -33.30 -2.51
C ALA A 53 8.91 -32.00 -1.97
N GLY A 54 9.19 -31.97 -0.66
CA GLY A 54 9.65 -30.78 0.06
C GLY A 54 11.17 -30.63 0.19
N ARG A 55 11.59 -29.43 0.63
CA ARG A 55 12.81 -29.26 1.44
C ARG A 55 12.83 -27.92 2.19
N ARG A 56 13.26 -27.98 3.45
CA ARG A 56 13.37 -26.91 4.45
C ARG A 56 14.65 -26.09 4.30
N SER A 57 14.58 -24.80 4.66
CA SER A 57 15.67 -24.10 5.37
C SER A 57 15.14 -22.94 6.21
N SER A 58 15.69 -22.79 7.41
CA SER A 58 15.20 -22.05 8.58
C SER A 58 15.46 -20.54 8.58
N ALA A 59 14.41 -19.75 8.86
CA ALA A 59 14.49 -18.39 9.41
C ALA A 59 13.59 -18.32 10.66
N SER A 60 14.02 -17.57 11.68
CA SER A 60 13.28 -17.12 12.88
C SER A 60 11.89 -17.76 13.07
N LYS A 61 11.76 -18.75 13.96
CA LYS A 61 10.47 -19.41 14.25
C LYS A 61 9.45 -18.36 14.72
N SER A 62 8.55 -17.94 13.83
CA SER A 62 7.23 -17.43 14.21
C SER A 62 6.58 -18.45 15.16
N ALA A 63 5.64 -18.03 16.01
CA ALA A 63 4.96 -18.91 16.98
C ALA A 63 4.07 -20.00 16.33
N GLY A 64 4.37 -20.45 15.12
CA GLY A 64 3.75 -21.61 14.51
C GLY A 64 2.34 -21.33 14.01
N ILE A 65 2.05 -20.10 13.56
CA ILE A 65 0.79 -19.80 12.88
C ILE A 65 0.66 -20.73 11.67
N ALA A 66 -0.30 -21.66 11.75
CA ALA A 66 -0.55 -22.63 10.71
C ALA A 66 -1.17 -21.93 9.48
N ILE A 67 -0.52 -22.09 8.33
CA ILE A 67 -1.06 -21.62 7.05
C ILE A 67 -2.07 -22.65 6.54
N THR A 68 -3.36 -22.32 6.58
CA THR A 68 -4.40 -23.20 6.04
C THR A 68 -4.60 -22.97 4.55
N HIS A 69 -4.93 -24.03 3.80
CA HIS A 69 -5.01 -24.00 2.34
C HIS A 69 -3.72 -23.45 1.69
N PRO A 70 -2.54 -23.99 2.03
CA PRO A 70 -1.26 -23.45 1.57
C PRO A 70 -1.15 -23.43 0.04
N ASP A 71 -1.68 -24.46 -0.64
CA ASP A 71 -1.62 -24.61 -2.10
C ASP A 71 -2.62 -23.74 -2.85
N ARG A 72 -3.47 -22.97 -2.15
CA ARG A 72 -4.45 -22.10 -2.79
C ARG A 72 -3.72 -21.02 -3.59
N VAL A 73 -3.98 -20.97 -4.88
CA VAL A 73 -3.45 -19.94 -5.77
C VAL A 73 -4.00 -18.57 -5.38
N VAL A 74 -3.11 -17.62 -5.14
CA VAL A 74 -3.40 -16.23 -4.79
C VAL A 74 -3.18 -15.32 -5.99
N PHE A 75 -2.13 -15.55 -6.77
CA PHE A 75 -1.85 -14.82 -8.02
C PHE A 75 -1.98 -15.79 -9.19
N PRO A 76 -3.13 -15.84 -9.89
CA PRO A 76 -3.38 -16.86 -10.90
C PRO A 76 -2.52 -16.74 -12.14
N ASP A 77 -2.19 -15.51 -12.57
CA ASP A 77 -1.34 -15.28 -13.74
C ASP A 77 0.08 -15.84 -13.55
N ASP A 78 0.53 -15.91 -12.29
CA ASP A 78 1.89 -16.30 -11.91
C ASP A 78 1.96 -17.67 -11.23
N GLY A 79 0.82 -18.23 -10.84
CA GLY A 79 0.71 -19.46 -10.06
C GLY A 79 1.15 -19.36 -8.60
N TYR A 80 1.39 -18.16 -8.05
CA TYR A 80 1.83 -18.03 -6.66
C TYR A 80 0.72 -18.42 -5.67
N THR A 81 1.09 -19.24 -4.71
CA THR A 81 0.21 -19.81 -3.69
C THR A 81 0.15 -18.96 -2.43
N LYS A 82 -0.77 -19.30 -1.52
CA LYS A 82 -0.84 -18.70 -0.19
C LYS A 82 0.42 -18.99 0.63
N GLN A 83 1.00 -20.17 0.46
CA GLN A 83 2.27 -20.52 1.10
C GLN A 83 3.41 -19.63 0.59
N ASP A 84 3.48 -19.36 -0.73
CA ASP A 84 4.51 -18.45 -1.28
C ASP A 84 4.43 -17.05 -0.65
N VAL A 85 3.21 -16.54 -0.43
CA VAL A 85 3.01 -15.23 0.24
C VAL A 85 3.46 -15.27 1.69
N ALA A 86 3.13 -16.34 2.42
CA ALA A 86 3.58 -16.52 3.81
C ALA A 86 5.11 -16.62 3.91
N ASP A 87 5.72 -17.43 3.05
CA ASP A 87 7.17 -17.62 2.98
C ASP A 87 7.88 -16.32 2.61
N TYR A 88 7.31 -15.54 1.68
CA TYR A 88 7.81 -14.22 1.34
C TYR A 88 7.87 -13.32 2.57
N TYR A 89 6.75 -13.12 3.27
CA TYR A 89 6.70 -12.23 4.44
C TYR A 89 7.61 -12.72 5.57
N ALA A 90 7.68 -14.04 5.79
CA ALA A 90 8.64 -14.63 6.73
C ALA A 90 10.10 -14.32 6.33
N SER A 91 10.44 -14.41 5.05
CA SER A 91 11.80 -14.16 4.56
C SER A 91 12.23 -12.69 4.65
N VAL A 92 11.28 -11.75 4.54
CA VAL A 92 11.57 -10.31 4.60
C VAL A 92 11.33 -9.68 5.97
N MET A 93 10.85 -10.47 6.95
CA MET A 93 10.32 -9.99 8.22
C MET A 93 11.27 -9.04 8.97
N LYS A 94 12.57 -9.36 8.98
CA LYS A 94 13.61 -8.53 9.62
C LYS A 94 13.60 -7.08 9.13
N TRP A 95 13.31 -6.85 7.85
CA TRP A 95 13.33 -5.53 7.23
C TRP A 95 11.93 -4.93 7.08
N PHE A 96 10.91 -5.78 6.97
CA PHE A 96 9.51 -5.36 6.88
C PHE A 96 8.95 -4.86 8.22
N LEU A 97 9.17 -5.62 9.30
CA LEU A 97 8.51 -5.41 10.58
C LEU A 97 8.75 -4.01 11.20
N PRO A 98 9.97 -3.44 11.20
CA PRO A 98 10.20 -2.09 11.76
C PRO A 98 9.35 -1.00 11.09
N GLY A 99 8.97 -1.19 9.82
CA GLY A 99 8.17 -0.24 9.06
C GLY A 99 6.67 -0.27 9.37
N VAL A 100 6.17 -1.31 10.04
CA VAL A 100 4.72 -1.53 10.27
C VAL A 100 4.35 -1.77 11.73
N MET A 101 5.29 -2.20 12.57
CA MET A 101 5.07 -2.48 13.98
C MET A 101 4.54 -1.24 14.71
N ASN A 102 3.53 -1.43 15.56
CA ASN A 102 2.88 -0.39 16.36
C ASN A 102 2.30 0.78 15.55
N ARG A 103 2.07 0.59 14.24
CA ARG A 103 1.42 1.59 13.38
C ARG A 103 0.00 1.16 13.06
N PRO A 104 -1.01 2.02 13.30
CA PRO A 104 -2.34 1.77 12.76
C PRO A 104 -2.20 1.47 11.28
N THR A 105 -2.76 0.35 10.82
CA THR A 105 -2.47 -0.18 9.50
C THR A 105 -3.77 -0.52 8.81
N SER A 106 -3.90 -0.04 7.58
CA SER A 106 -4.90 -0.57 6.67
C SER A 106 -4.28 -1.69 5.84
N VAL A 107 -5.06 -2.72 5.54
CA VAL A 107 -4.60 -3.87 4.76
C VAL A 107 -5.47 -4.08 3.54
N ILE A 108 -4.88 -4.56 2.45
CA ILE A 108 -5.65 -5.12 1.33
C ILE A 108 -5.69 -6.63 1.49
N ARG A 109 -6.90 -7.14 1.67
CA ARG A 109 -7.17 -8.55 1.84
C ARG A 109 -7.78 -9.11 0.56
N CYS A 110 -7.22 -10.22 0.08
CA CYS A 110 -7.70 -10.97 -1.07
C CYS A 110 -7.95 -12.42 -0.62
N PRO A 111 -9.08 -12.71 0.07
CA PRO A 111 -9.33 -14.02 0.66
C PRO A 111 -9.37 -15.14 -0.37
N GLU A 112 -9.66 -14.84 -1.63
CA GLU A 112 -9.79 -15.82 -2.72
C GLU A 112 -8.78 -15.57 -3.85
N GLY A 113 -7.71 -14.82 -3.58
CA GLY A 113 -6.73 -14.41 -4.58
C GLY A 113 -7.09 -13.12 -5.33
N THR A 114 -6.16 -12.65 -6.16
CA THR A 114 -6.22 -11.33 -6.81
C THR A 114 -7.16 -11.26 -8.01
N ALA A 115 -7.60 -12.39 -8.55
CA ALA A 115 -8.62 -12.43 -9.61
C ALA A 115 -10.05 -12.23 -9.09
N LYS A 116 -10.27 -12.33 -7.77
CA LYS A 116 -11.55 -12.03 -7.12
C LYS A 116 -11.49 -10.71 -6.37
N ALA A 117 -12.59 -10.34 -5.74
CA ALA A 117 -12.68 -9.12 -4.97
C ALA A 117 -11.66 -9.10 -3.82
N CYS A 118 -10.73 -8.15 -3.89
CA CYS A 118 -9.94 -7.73 -2.74
C CYS A 118 -10.65 -6.55 -2.05
N PHE A 119 -10.48 -6.43 -0.74
CA PHE A 119 -11.06 -5.32 0.01
C PHE A 119 -10.07 -4.68 0.97
N PHE A 120 -10.31 -3.40 1.21
CA PHE A 120 -9.52 -2.58 2.12
C PHE A 120 -10.10 -2.70 3.53
N GLN A 121 -9.30 -3.17 4.49
CA GLN A 121 -9.68 -3.35 5.88
C GLN A 121 -8.86 -2.43 6.78
N LYS A 122 -9.53 -1.65 7.61
CA LYS A 122 -8.93 -0.80 8.65
C LYS A 122 -9.10 -1.37 10.06
N HIS A 123 -10.20 -2.08 10.26
CA HIS A 123 -10.73 -2.41 11.59
C HIS A 123 -10.56 -3.89 11.92
N MET A 124 -10.61 -4.19 13.23
CA MET A 124 -10.50 -5.54 13.75
C MET A 124 -11.65 -6.41 13.24
N ILE A 125 -11.36 -7.66 12.92
CA ILE A 125 -12.35 -8.68 12.55
C ILE A 125 -12.30 -9.83 13.55
N GLN A 126 -13.37 -10.61 13.61
CA GLN A 126 -13.39 -11.82 14.44
C GLN A 126 -12.32 -12.81 13.95
N GLY A 127 -11.69 -13.51 14.91
CA GLY A 127 -10.74 -14.59 14.65
C GLY A 127 -9.26 -14.19 14.67
N LEU A 128 -8.92 -12.90 14.60
CA LEU A 128 -7.56 -12.42 14.81
C LEU A 128 -7.22 -12.46 16.31
N LYS A 129 -6.10 -13.09 16.66
CA LYS A 129 -5.65 -13.32 18.05
C LYS A 129 -4.30 -12.66 18.34
N HIS A 130 -3.47 -12.47 17.33
CA HIS A 130 -2.11 -11.95 17.45
C HIS A 130 -1.99 -10.50 16.98
N VAL A 131 -3.02 -9.95 16.33
CA VAL A 131 -3.05 -8.56 15.85
C VAL A 131 -3.54 -7.60 16.94
N GLY A 132 -2.78 -6.53 17.16
CA GLY A 132 -3.17 -5.45 18.09
C GLY A 132 -4.32 -4.62 17.56
N SER A 133 -5.08 -4.00 18.48
CA SER A 133 -6.12 -3.04 18.11
C SER A 133 -6.16 -1.82 19.03
N ALA A 134 -6.48 -0.65 18.48
CA ALA A 134 -6.53 0.61 19.21
C ALA A 134 -7.76 1.42 18.78
N LYS A 135 -8.48 2.01 19.76
CA LYS A 135 -9.56 2.97 19.47
C LYS A 135 -8.94 4.32 19.14
N LEU A 136 -9.16 4.79 17.93
CA LEU A 136 -8.68 6.08 17.43
C LEU A 136 -9.86 6.91 16.97
N LYS A 137 -9.84 8.20 17.34
CA LYS A 137 -10.74 9.20 16.74
C LYS A 137 -10.39 9.30 15.26
N GLU A 138 -11.34 9.54 14.37
CA GLU A 138 -11.11 9.85 12.94
C GLU A 138 -11.22 11.36 12.71
N GLU A 139 -10.85 11.85 11.52
CA GLU A 139 -11.02 13.28 11.18
C GLU A 139 -12.49 13.73 11.23
N SER A 140 -13.43 12.82 10.98
CA SER A 140 -14.87 13.05 11.12
C SER A 140 -15.32 13.25 12.58
N GLY A 141 -14.44 12.96 13.55
CA GLY A 141 -14.75 12.95 14.97
C GLY A 141 -15.27 11.60 15.49
N ALA A 142 -15.62 10.66 14.60
CA ALA A 142 -16.05 9.31 14.99
C ALA A 142 -14.90 8.53 15.66
N GLN A 143 -15.24 7.60 16.55
CA GLN A 143 -14.27 6.65 17.11
C GLN A 143 -14.29 5.36 16.30
N ALA A 144 -13.12 4.83 15.95
CA ALA A 144 -13.01 3.56 15.26
C ALA A 144 -11.84 2.73 15.79
N THR A 145 -12.02 1.41 15.83
CA THR A 145 -10.98 0.47 16.28
C THR A 145 -10.09 0.10 15.10
N TYR A 146 -8.84 0.54 15.08
CA TYR A 146 -7.86 0.24 14.05
C TYR A 146 -7.01 -0.98 14.42
N ILE A 147 -6.61 -1.79 13.45
CA ILE A 147 -5.62 -2.86 13.63
C ILE A 147 -4.20 -2.35 13.50
N TYR A 148 -3.26 -3.00 14.17
CA TYR A 148 -1.83 -2.77 13.97
C TYR A 148 -1.02 -4.06 14.24
N PRO A 149 0.05 -4.33 13.46
CA PRO A 149 0.99 -5.39 13.79
C PRO A 149 1.77 -5.09 15.09
N LEU A 150 1.85 -6.06 15.99
CA LEU A 150 2.68 -6.01 17.20
C LEU A 150 4.06 -6.62 16.95
N ASP A 151 4.09 -7.70 16.17
CA ASP A 151 5.28 -8.50 15.93
C ASP A 151 5.16 -9.29 14.60
N ALA A 152 6.08 -10.23 14.38
CA ALA A 152 6.08 -11.11 13.22
C ALA A 152 4.83 -12.00 13.16
N ASP A 153 4.29 -12.44 14.30
CA ASP A 153 3.12 -13.30 14.35
C ASP A 153 1.86 -12.53 13.94
N SER A 154 1.72 -11.26 14.33
CA SER A 154 0.64 -10.41 13.81
C SER A 154 0.65 -10.34 12.28
N VAL A 155 1.83 -10.21 11.67
CA VAL A 155 1.98 -10.12 10.20
C VAL A 155 1.60 -11.44 9.54
N ILE A 156 2.13 -12.56 10.03
CA ILE A 156 1.81 -13.89 9.48
C ILE A 156 0.34 -14.26 9.69
N GLU A 157 -0.27 -13.87 10.82
CA GLU A 157 -1.71 -14.04 11.04
C GLU A 157 -2.53 -13.27 10.00
N LEU A 158 -2.17 -12.00 9.73
CA LEU A 158 -2.84 -11.21 8.71
C LEU A 158 -2.74 -11.85 7.33
N VAL A 159 -1.55 -12.36 6.96
CA VAL A 159 -1.31 -13.12 5.72
C VAL A 159 -2.11 -14.42 5.67
N GLN A 160 -2.19 -15.15 6.78
CA GLN A 160 -3.03 -16.34 6.92
C GLN A 160 -4.51 -16.03 6.67
N PHE A 161 -4.98 -14.84 7.07
CA PHE A 161 -6.33 -14.37 6.74
C PHE A 161 -6.43 -13.79 5.31
N GLY A 162 -5.36 -13.83 4.49
CA GLY A 162 -5.34 -13.39 3.10
C GLY A 162 -4.95 -11.93 2.87
N VAL A 163 -4.26 -11.28 3.82
CA VAL A 163 -3.65 -9.96 3.55
C VAL A 163 -2.51 -10.10 2.56
N LEU A 164 -2.51 -9.25 1.54
CA LEU A 164 -1.40 -9.10 0.59
C LEU A 164 -0.67 -7.77 0.75
N GLU A 165 -1.39 -6.68 1.02
CA GLU A 165 -0.78 -5.35 1.15
C GLU A 165 -0.94 -4.77 2.56
N PHE A 166 0.11 -4.11 3.05
CA PHE A 166 0.13 -3.37 4.31
C PHE A 166 0.35 -1.88 4.07
N HIS A 167 -0.53 -1.06 4.61
CA HIS A 167 -0.54 0.40 4.45
C HIS A 167 -0.58 1.05 5.85
N PRO A 168 0.58 1.19 6.52
CA PRO A 168 0.65 1.84 7.82
C PRO A 168 0.36 3.34 7.71
N TRP A 169 -0.09 3.91 8.82
CA TRP A 169 -0.10 5.35 9.04
C TRP A 169 1.33 5.89 9.13
N GLY A 170 1.48 7.19 8.85
CA GLY A 170 2.72 7.93 9.11
C GLY A 170 2.95 8.29 10.59
N SER A 171 2.27 7.60 11.52
CA SER A 171 2.40 7.75 12.97
C SER A 171 2.25 6.39 13.67
N THR A 172 2.56 6.32 14.96
CA THR A 172 2.41 5.11 15.77
C THR A 172 1.20 5.21 16.69
N ILE A 173 0.75 4.09 17.26
CA ILE A 173 -0.38 4.03 18.19
C ILE A 173 -0.16 4.83 19.47
N GLU A 174 1.08 5.02 19.89
CA GLU A 174 1.43 5.79 21.10
C GLU A 174 1.31 7.30 20.88
N GLN A 175 1.55 7.77 19.65
CA GLN A 175 1.45 9.19 19.28
C GLN A 175 0.71 9.34 17.93
N PRO A 176 -0.59 8.99 17.87
CA PRO A 176 -1.32 8.91 16.61
C PRO A 176 -1.50 10.28 15.95
N ASP A 177 -1.46 11.36 16.73
CA ASP A 177 -1.65 12.75 16.30
C ASP A 177 -0.36 13.44 15.82
N LEU A 178 0.79 12.76 15.95
CA LEU A 178 2.11 13.26 15.54
C LEU A 178 2.70 12.35 14.46
N ALA A 179 2.83 12.89 13.26
CA ALA A 179 3.45 12.21 12.13
C ALA A 179 4.98 12.16 12.30
N ASP A 180 5.56 11.00 12.01
CA ASP A 180 7.00 10.74 11.99
C ASP A 180 7.58 10.69 10.58
N ARG A 181 6.79 11.04 9.55
CA ARG A 181 7.24 11.12 8.17
C ARG A 181 6.32 11.96 7.30
N VAL A 182 6.89 12.50 6.22
CA VAL A 182 6.17 13.03 5.06
C VAL A 182 6.34 12.04 3.91
N VAL A 183 5.29 11.79 3.13
CA VAL A 183 5.32 10.93 1.94
C VAL A 183 4.83 11.72 0.73
N PHE A 184 5.68 11.85 -0.28
CA PHE A 184 5.28 12.30 -1.61
C PHE A 184 5.15 11.08 -2.51
N ASP A 185 3.92 10.79 -2.96
CA ASP A 185 3.64 9.70 -3.90
C ASP A 185 3.64 10.27 -5.33
N LEU A 186 4.66 9.90 -6.10
CA LEU A 186 4.82 10.31 -7.48
C LEU A 186 4.04 9.37 -8.38
N ASP A 187 2.85 9.80 -8.80
CA ASP A 187 1.88 9.01 -9.57
C ASP A 187 1.87 9.47 -11.05
N PRO A 188 2.66 8.83 -11.93
CA PRO A 188 2.75 9.20 -13.34
C PRO A 188 1.45 8.93 -14.09
N GLY A 189 1.12 9.80 -15.06
CA GLY A 189 0.17 9.48 -16.11
C GLY A 189 0.59 8.24 -16.90
N ASP A 190 -0.39 7.57 -17.54
CA ASP A 190 -0.15 6.31 -18.25
C ASP A 190 0.83 6.44 -19.42
N ASP A 191 0.99 7.65 -19.95
CA ASP A 191 1.86 8.03 -21.07
C ASP A 191 3.23 8.57 -20.64
N VAL A 192 3.54 8.61 -19.34
CA VAL A 192 4.82 9.09 -18.84
C VAL A 192 5.85 7.96 -18.82
N ALA A 193 6.89 8.10 -19.65
CA ALA A 193 8.00 7.16 -19.71
C ALA A 193 8.79 7.09 -18.38
N TRP A 194 9.25 5.90 -18.01
CA TRP A 194 9.98 5.66 -16.76
C TRP A 194 11.20 6.57 -16.53
N PRO A 195 12.05 6.90 -17.53
CA PRO A 195 13.14 7.85 -17.33
C PRO A 195 12.68 9.23 -16.84
N ARG A 196 11.48 9.70 -17.22
CA ARG A 196 10.90 10.94 -16.68
C ARG A 196 10.50 10.80 -15.22
N VAL A 197 9.98 9.63 -14.81
CA VAL A 197 9.68 9.32 -13.40
C VAL A 197 10.96 9.33 -12.54
N VAL A 198 12.04 8.75 -13.07
CA VAL A 198 13.37 8.77 -12.42
C VAL A 198 13.90 10.21 -12.29
N ALA A 199 13.83 11.01 -13.35
CA ALA A 199 14.27 12.40 -13.34
C ALA A 199 13.45 13.23 -12.34
N ALA A 200 12.13 13.05 -12.32
CA ALA A 200 11.23 13.71 -11.39
C ALA A 200 11.56 13.38 -9.92
N ALA A 201 11.79 12.11 -9.58
CA ALA A 201 12.17 11.73 -8.22
C ALA A 201 13.52 12.33 -7.79
N ARG A 202 14.50 12.40 -8.71
CA ARG A 202 15.80 13.05 -8.44
C ARG A 202 15.66 14.56 -8.23
N LEU A 203 14.79 15.21 -8.98
CA LEU A 203 14.47 16.63 -8.79
C LEU A 203 13.79 16.87 -7.44
N MET A 204 12.80 16.05 -7.06
CA MET A 204 12.18 16.08 -5.74
C MET A 204 13.23 15.96 -4.62
N ARG A 205 14.16 14.99 -4.73
CA ARG A 205 15.27 14.84 -3.79
C ARG A 205 16.11 16.11 -3.70
N LYS A 206 16.53 16.66 -4.85
CA LYS A 206 17.37 17.87 -4.91
C LYS A 206 16.70 19.05 -4.20
N LEU A 207 15.42 19.28 -4.46
CA LEU A 207 14.66 20.37 -3.86
C LEU A 207 14.48 20.17 -2.35
N LEU A 208 14.21 18.94 -1.89
CA LEU A 208 14.19 18.62 -0.47
C LEU A 208 15.55 18.85 0.19
N THR A 209 16.65 18.41 -0.44
CA THR A 209 18.01 18.64 0.06
C THR A 209 18.34 20.13 0.18
N GLN A 210 17.87 20.98 -0.75
CA GLN A 210 18.03 22.44 -0.66
C GLN A 210 17.29 23.04 0.55
N LEU A 211 16.21 22.40 1.01
CA LEU A 211 15.51 22.76 2.24
C LEU A 211 16.18 22.17 3.50
N GLY A 212 17.30 21.45 3.35
CA GLY A 212 17.95 20.72 4.43
C GLY A 212 17.23 19.43 4.82
N LEU A 213 16.43 18.86 3.92
CA LEU A 213 15.69 17.61 4.13
C LEU A 213 16.32 16.44 3.35
N GLU A 214 16.90 15.48 4.07
CA GLU A 214 17.18 14.13 3.62
C GLU A 214 15.87 13.37 3.39
N SER A 215 15.85 12.64 2.28
CA SER A 215 14.71 11.84 1.86
C SER A 215 15.15 10.45 1.43
N PHE A 216 14.23 9.51 1.54
CA PHE A 216 14.40 8.09 1.23
C PHE A 216 13.45 7.70 0.11
N LEU A 217 13.84 6.70 -0.67
CA LEU A 217 13.12 6.32 -1.89
C LEU A 217 12.69 4.87 -1.85
N ARG A 218 11.49 4.60 -2.35
CA ARG A 218 11.06 3.24 -2.70
C ARG A 218 10.25 3.21 -3.99
N THR A 219 10.31 2.08 -4.69
CA THR A 219 9.29 1.76 -5.69
C THR A 219 7.96 1.49 -4.99
N THR A 220 6.86 1.77 -5.69
CA THR A 220 5.53 1.49 -5.15
C THR A 220 5.09 0.05 -5.39
N GLY A 221 5.74 -0.69 -6.29
CA GLY A 221 5.19 -1.92 -6.87
C GLY A 221 4.08 -1.65 -7.90
N GLY A 222 3.94 -0.40 -8.33
CA GLY A 222 3.01 0.03 -9.38
C GLY A 222 3.76 0.79 -10.49
N LYS A 223 3.23 1.96 -10.88
CA LYS A 223 3.87 2.84 -11.87
C LYS A 223 4.79 3.89 -11.25
N GLY A 224 4.54 4.25 -9.99
CA GLY A 224 5.14 5.39 -9.32
C GLY A 224 6.27 5.07 -8.33
N LEU A 225 6.72 6.12 -7.66
CA LEU A 225 7.75 6.11 -6.61
C LEU A 225 7.23 6.83 -5.37
N HIS A 226 7.61 6.39 -4.18
CA HIS A 226 7.43 7.20 -2.96
C HIS A 226 8.76 7.84 -2.57
N VAL A 227 8.74 9.16 -2.35
CA VAL A 227 9.80 9.92 -1.71
C VAL A 227 9.37 10.22 -0.28
N VAL A 228 10.14 9.76 0.70
CA VAL A 228 9.77 9.76 2.13
C VAL A 228 10.77 10.58 2.94
N VAL A 229 10.29 11.52 3.74
CA VAL A 229 11.11 12.39 4.59
C VAL A 229 10.84 12.04 6.06
N PRO A 230 11.81 11.52 6.83
CA PRO A 230 11.60 11.20 8.24
C PRO A 230 11.49 12.45 9.12
N LEU A 231 10.50 12.40 10.00
CA LEU A 231 10.05 13.28 11.08
C LEU A 231 10.74 13.06 12.42
N ASN A 232 11.74 13.85 12.81
CA ASN A 232 12.36 13.68 14.13
C ASN A 232 12.92 15.00 14.71
N PRO A 233 12.20 15.71 15.58
CA PRO A 233 10.98 15.30 16.30
C PRO A 233 9.77 15.11 15.38
N ARG A 234 8.79 14.32 15.86
CA ARG A 234 7.50 14.13 15.18
C ARG A 234 6.73 15.46 15.11
N CYS A 235 5.84 15.60 14.13
CA CYS A 235 5.16 16.85 13.84
C CYS A 235 3.64 16.67 13.74
N ALA A 236 2.87 17.68 14.14
CA ALA A 236 1.41 17.63 14.07
C ALA A 236 0.92 17.51 12.62
N TRP A 237 -0.09 16.67 12.39
CA TRP A 237 -0.63 16.41 11.05
C TRP A 237 -0.99 17.64 10.21
N PRO A 238 -1.65 18.70 10.75
CA PRO A 238 -1.95 19.89 9.96
C PRO A 238 -0.68 20.54 9.38
N ARG A 239 0.38 20.65 10.18
CA ARG A 239 1.66 21.22 9.76
C ARG A 239 2.35 20.38 8.68
N VAL A 240 2.30 19.06 8.82
CA VAL A 240 2.86 18.11 7.84
C VAL A 240 2.09 18.17 6.52
N LYS A 241 0.75 18.23 6.58
CA LYS A 241 -0.12 18.40 5.40
C LYS A 241 0.16 19.72 4.68
N ASP A 242 0.19 20.82 5.41
CA ASP A 242 0.42 22.16 4.86
C ASP A 242 1.77 22.25 4.15
N PHE A 243 2.83 21.71 4.78
CA PHE A 243 4.14 21.64 4.16
C PHE A 243 4.12 20.79 2.89
N ALA A 244 3.56 19.58 2.94
CA ALA A 244 3.55 18.67 1.80
C ALA A 244 2.75 19.28 0.62
N GLN A 245 1.61 19.92 0.91
CA GLN A 245 0.80 20.63 -0.06
C GLN A 245 1.55 21.81 -0.68
N ALA A 246 2.15 22.67 0.14
CA ALA A 246 2.91 23.83 -0.33
C ALA A 246 4.09 23.38 -1.21
N PHE A 247 4.87 22.39 -0.76
CA PHE A 247 5.98 21.83 -1.52
C PHE A 247 5.51 21.27 -2.87
N ALA A 248 4.48 20.43 -2.88
CA ALA A 248 3.94 19.86 -4.12
C ALA A 248 3.43 20.94 -5.08
N ALA A 249 2.75 21.97 -4.56
CA ALA A 249 2.26 23.10 -5.34
C ALA A 249 3.42 23.92 -5.94
N THR A 250 4.45 24.24 -5.16
CA THR A 250 5.64 24.96 -5.63
C THR A 250 6.37 24.19 -6.71
N VAL A 251 6.58 22.88 -6.54
CA VAL A 251 7.21 22.03 -7.57
C VAL A 251 6.39 22.04 -8.86
N ALA A 252 5.05 21.89 -8.76
CA ALA A 252 4.18 21.91 -9.92
C ALA A 252 4.13 23.28 -10.63
N GLN A 253 4.27 24.38 -9.89
CA GLN A 253 4.36 25.73 -10.46
C GLN A 253 5.70 25.98 -11.16
N ALA A 254 6.81 25.53 -10.56
CA ALA A 254 8.15 25.70 -11.12
C ALA A 254 8.41 24.77 -12.33
N HIS A 255 7.76 23.61 -12.37
CA HIS A 255 7.93 22.58 -13.40
C HIS A 255 6.58 22.11 -13.97
N PRO A 256 5.77 23.00 -14.58
CA PRO A 256 4.38 22.72 -14.95
C PRO A 256 4.23 21.76 -16.14
N LEU A 257 5.31 21.49 -16.88
CA LEU A 257 5.36 20.49 -17.97
C LEU A 257 5.66 19.08 -17.46
N ASP A 258 6.20 18.96 -16.24
CA ASP A 258 6.57 17.68 -15.63
C ASP A 258 5.57 17.26 -14.55
N PHE A 259 5.04 18.22 -13.80
CA PHE A 259 4.25 17.95 -12.60
C PHE A 259 2.86 18.59 -12.58
N ILE A 260 1.99 17.99 -11.78
CA ILE A 260 0.71 18.55 -11.35
C ILE A 260 0.50 18.28 -9.86
N ALA A 261 -0.13 19.21 -9.14
CA ALA A 261 -0.46 19.07 -7.72
C ALA A 261 -1.97 18.89 -7.46
N THR A 262 -2.79 18.73 -8.50
CA THR A 262 -4.23 18.45 -8.37
C THR A 262 -4.54 16.99 -8.70
N ALA A 263 -5.41 16.37 -7.91
CA ALA A 263 -5.69 14.93 -8.02
C ALA A 263 -6.43 14.52 -9.30
N ALA A 264 -7.04 15.47 -10.03
CA ALA A 264 -7.86 15.19 -11.22
C ALA A 264 -7.06 14.45 -12.31
N LYS A 265 -7.32 13.15 -12.47
CA LYS A 265 -6.65 12.27 -13.46
C LYS A 265 -6.71 12.80 -14.89
N ALA A 266 -7.84 13.40 -15.28
CA ALA A 266 -8.04 13.99 -16.60
C ALA A 266 -7.01 15.09 -16.95
N ARG A 267 -6.35 15.69 -15.95
CA ARG A 267 -5.33 16.75 -16.14
C ARG A 267 -3.89 16.22 -16.09
N ARG A 268 -3.68 14.90 -16.04
CA ARG A 268 -2.36 14.27 -15.88
C ARG A 268 -1.67 13.87 -17.19
N GLY A 269 -2.27 14.15 -18.36
CA GLY A 269 -1.66 13.79 -19.65
C GLY A 269 -0.22 14.29 -19.76
N GLY A 270 0.72 13.36 -19.89
CA GLY A 270 2.16 13.61 -19.99
C GLY A 270 2.85 14.09 -18.71
N LYS A 271 2.17 14.09 -17.55
CA LYS A 271 2.64 14.66 -16.27
C LYS A 271 2.61 13.68 -15.12
N ILE A 272 3.38 14.00 -14.08
CA ILE A 272 3.45 13.25 -12.83
C ILE A 272 2.66 14.00 -11.75
N TYR A 273 1.68 13.33 -11.16
CA TYR A 273 0.98 13.88 -10.00
C TYR A 273 1.86 13.72 -8.76
N VAL A 274 2.14 14.83 -8.08
CA VAL A 274 2.78 14.81 -6.75
C VAL A 274 1.67 14.68 -5.71
N ASP A 275 1.31 13.45 -5.36
CA ASP A 275 0.30 13.17 -4.35
C ASP A 275 0.84 13.44 -2.94
N TYR A 276 0.34 14.53 -2.36
CA TYR A 276 0.60 14.93 -0.97
C TYR A 276 -0.51 14.47 0.00
N LEU A 277 -1.58 13.84 -0.47
CA LEU A 277 -2.75 13.47 0.36
C LEU A 277 -2.47 12.30 1.30
N ARG A 278 -1.29 11.69 1.18
CA ARG A 278 -0.76 10.69 2.13
C ARG A 278 -0.39 11.28 3.50
N ASN A 279 -0.45 12.61 3.64
CA ASN A 279 0.05 13.37 4.78
C ASN A 279 -1.05 13.98 5.66
N SER A 280 -2.18 13.27 5.80
CA SER A 280 -3.26 13.64 6.72
C SER A 280 -3.46 12.55 7.77
N ARG A 281 -4.14 12.87 8.86
CA ARG A 281 -4.36 11.92 9.94
C ARG A 281 -5.26 10.79 9.44
N GLY A 282 -4.82 9.54 9.56
CA GLY A 282 -5.55 8.41 9.00
C GLY A 282 -5.24 8.06 7.55
N ALA A 283 -4.46 8.89 6.86
CA ALA A 283 -3.94 8.56 5.56
C ALA A 283 -2.85 7.48 5.68
N THR A 284 -2.70 6.69 4.63
CA THR A 284 -1.78 5.56 4.60
C THR A 284 -0.97 5.54 3.31
N SER A 285 0.20 4.91 3.38
CA SER A 285 1.04 4.62 2.22
C SER A 285 1.52 3.18 2.33
N VAL A 286 1.67 2.49 1.19
CA VAL A 286 2.14 1.09 1.19
C VAL A 286 3.47 0.97 1.93
N ALA A 287 3.63 -0.04 2.78
CA ALA A 287 4.86 -0.27 3.53
C ALA A 287 6.00 -0.73 2.60
N SER A 288 7.23 -0.41 2.99
CA SER A 288 8.42 -1.00 2.34
C SER A 288 8.37 -2.52 2.52
N TYR A 289 8.73 -3.26 1.48
CA TYR A 289 8.64 -4.73 1.38
C TYR A 289 7.21 -5.31 1.37
N SER A 290 6.15 -4.50 1.38
CA SER A 290 4.81 -5.01 1.15
C SER A 290 4.65 -5.49 -0.29
N LEU A 291 4.02 -6.65 -0.48
CA LEU A 291 3.50 -7.06 -1.79
C LEU A 291 2.39 -6.12 -2.23
N ARG A 292 2.09 -6.15 -3.54
CA ARG A 292 0.94 -5.52 -4.18
C ARG A 292 0.03 -6.59 -4.76
N ALA A 293 -1.28 -6.43 -4.62
CA ALA A 293 -2.31 -7.30 -5.18
C ALA A 293 -2.47 -7.01 -6.69
N ARG A 294 -1.40 -7.29 -7.46
CA ARG A 294 -1.29 -7.08 -8.91
C ARG A 294 -0.58 -8.28 -9.54
N SER A 295 -0.80 -8.47 -10.84
CA SER A 295 -0.08 -9.47 -11.63
C SER A 295 1.44 -9.28 -11.48
N GLY A 296 2.19 -10.38 -11.37
CA GLY A 296 3.61 -10.41 -11.04
C GLY A 296 3.94 -10.35 -9.54
N ALA A 297 2.94 -10.23 -8.65
CA ALA A 297 3.12 -10.05 -7.21
C ALA A 297 4.22 -9.01 -6.85
N PRO A 298 4.14 -7.77 -7.37
CA PRO A 298 5.23 -6.81 -7.24
C PRO A 298 5.37 -6.30 -5.79
N VAL A 299 6.55 -5.78 -5.48
CA VAL A 299 6.94 -5.36 -4.13
C VAL A 299 7.21 -3.85 -4.10
N ALA A 300 6.72 -3.17 -3.06
CA ALA A 300 7.13 -1.81 -2.74
C ALA A 300 8.55 -1.80 -2.16
N MET A 301 9.57 -1.69 -3.00
CA MET A 301 10.97 -1.97 -2.64
C MET A 301 11.72 -0.69 -2.25
N PRO A 302 12.28 -0.59 -1.02
CA PRO A 302 13.17 0.51 -0.66
C PRO A 302 14.51 0.43 -1.41
N LEU A 303 15.04 1.60 -1.74
CA LEU A 303 16.18 1.81 -2.62
C LEU A 303 17.14 2.85 -2.03
N ARG A 304 18.43 2.66 -2.32
CA ARG A 304 19.41 3.73 -2.27
C ARG A 304 19.20 4.60 -3.51
N TRP A 305 19.37 5.91 -3.38
CA TRP A 305 19.21 6.83 -4.51
C TRP A 305 20.12 6.52 -5.71
N SER A 306 21.30 5.94 -5.48
CA SER A 306 22.23 5.52 -6.53
C SER A 306 21.72 4.34 -7.37
N GLU A 307 20.76 3.57 -6.87
CA GLU A 307 20.18 2.42 -7.58
C GLU A 307 19.11 2.83 -8.59
N LEU A 308 18.42 3.96 -8.36
CA LEU A 308 17.22 4.34 -9.10
C LEU A 308 17.43 4.38 -10.63
N GLY A 309 18.60 4.84 -11.09
CA GLY A 309 18.88 4.95 -12.53
C GLY A 309 19.01 3.61 -13.26
N LYS A 310 19.08 2.48 -12.54
CA LYS A 310 19.22 1.13 -13.10
C LYS A 310 17.89 0.41 -13.24
N LEU A 311 16.83 0.91 -12.61
CA LEU A 311 15.52 0.28 -12.62
C LEU A 311 14.81 0.53 -13.94
N LYS A 312 13.93 -0.40 -14.32
CA LYS A 312 13.13 -0.30 -15.55
C LYS A 312 11.70 0.14 -15.32
N SER A 313 11.17 -0.02 -14.11
CA SER A 313 9.80 0.36 -13.76
C SER A 313 9.57 0.55 -12.25
N GLY A 314 8.38 1.03 -11.89
CA GLY A 314 7.92 1.13 -10.50
C GLY A 314 7.57 -0.21 -9.85
N HIS A 315 7.70 -1.32 -10.58
CA HIS A 315 7.41 -2.69 -10.16
C HIS A 315 8.53 -3.66 -10.58
N ASP A 316 9.77 -3.17 -10.64
CA ASP A 316 10.98 -3.94 -11.04
C ASP A 316 11.35 -5.06 -10.04
N PHE A 317 10.62 -5.17 -8.93
CA PHE A 317 10.80 -6.18 -7.89
C PHE A 317 9.48 -6.89 -7.61
N ASP A 318 9.58 -8.18 -7.36
CA ASP A 318 8.47 -9.12 -7.16
C ASP A 318 8.76 -10.07 -5.99
N ILE A 319 7.77 -10.90 -5.67
CA ILE A 319 7.82 -11.89 -4.58
C ILE A 319 9.05 -12.82 -4.61
N ARG A 320 9.64 -13.09 -5.79
CA ARG A 320 10.84 -13.94 -5.96
C ARG A 320 12.13 -13.14 -6.04
N SER A 321 12.13 -12.00 -6.74
CA SER A 321 13.34 -11.18 -6.92
C SER A 321 13.70 -10.37 -5.67
N ALA A 322 12.71 -9.98 -4.86
CA ALA A 322 12.93 -9.24 -3.62
C ALA A 322 13.78 -10.00 -2.58
N PRO A 323 13.44 -11.24 -2.16
CA PRO A 323 14.29 -11.98 -1.21
C PRO A 323 15.71 -12.24 -1.75
N LYS A 324 15.85 -12.52 -3.05
CA LYS A 324 17.16 -12.68 -3.72
C LYS A 324 18.00 -11.41 -3.63
N ARG A 325 17.39 -10.23 -3.81
CA ARG A 325 18.06 -8.94 -3.63
C ARG A 325 18.49 -8.75 -2.17
N MET A 326 17.60 -9.01 -1.23
CA MET A 326 17.86 -8.83 0.20
C MET A 326 19.06 -9.68 0.66
N ALA A 327 19.14 -10.93 0.21
CA ALA A 327 20.27 -11.83 0.53
C ALA A 327 21.64 -11.30 0.05
N ARG A 328 21.68 -10.43 -0.96
CA ARG A 328 22.92 -9.84 -1.51
C ARG A 328 23.29 -8.52 -0.85
N LEU A 329 22.36 -7.88 -0.17
CA LEU A 329 22.56 -6.57 0.44
C LEU A 329 23.15 -6.73 1.84
N ARG A 330 24.15 -5.90 2.17
CA ARG A 330 24.76 -5.87 3.51
C ARG A 330 23.84 -5.26 4.56
N SER A 331 23.02 -4.29 4.15
CA SER A 331 22.09 -3.59 5.02
C SER A 331 20.87 -3.09 4.24
N ASP A 332 19.79 -2.81 4.97
CA ASP A 332 18.59 -2.17 4.43
C ASP A 332 18.98 -0.84 3.75
N PRO A 333 18.50 -0.55 2.52
CA PRO A 333 18.68 0.74 1.87
C PRO A 333 18.21 1.95 2.68
N TRP A 334 17.26 1.77 3.59
CA TRP A 334 16.74 2.77 4.53
C TRP A 334 17.35 2.67 5.94
N ALA A 335 18.40 1.87 6.14
CA ALA A 335 19.10 1.82 7.42
C ALA A 335 19.51 3.24 7.87
N GLY A 336 19.21 3.58 9.12
CA GLY A 336 19.44 4.91 9.70
C GLY A 336 18.31 5.92 9.52
N ILE A 337 17.19 5.56 8.87
CA ILE A 337 16.05 6.48 8.68
C ILE A 337 15.52 7.08 9.99
N ASP A 338 15.50 6.31 11.07
CA ASP A 338 15.00 6.76 12.38
C ASP A 338 16.01 7.65 13.14
N ASP A 339 17.29 7.61 12.75
CA ASP A 339 18.37 8.41 13.34
C ASP A 339 18.43 9.83 12.77
N VAL A 340 17.84 10.05 11.59
CA VAL A 340 17.80 11.34 10.89
C VAL A 340 16.95 12.34 11.68
N ARG A 341 17.57 13.42 12.17
CA ARG A 341 16.92 14.50 12.95
C ARG A 341 16.55 15.68 12.06
N GLN A 342 15.26 15.82 11.76
CA GLN A 342 14.73 16.86 10.87
C GLN A 342 13.44 17.43 11.47
N ASP A 343 13.49 18.71 11.84
CA ASP A 343 12.38 19.40 12.50
C ASP A 343 11.67 20.32 11.50
N LEU A 344 10.45 19.93 11.12
CA LEU A 344 9.64 20.70 10.18
C LEU A 344 9.27 22.10 10.71
N ASN A 345 9.17 22.26 12.02
CA ASN A 345 8.87 23.56 12.63
C ASN A 345 10.02 24.54 12.42
N LYS A 346 11.27 24.08 12.56
CA LYS A 346 12.47 24.90 12.31
C LYS A 346 12.63 25.25 10.83
N ILE A 347 12.36 24.32 9.93
CA ILE A 347 12.52 24.55 8.48
C ILE A 347 11.56 25.64 8.01
N ALA A 348 10.30 25.57 8.41
CA ALA A 348 9.32 26.55 7.98
C ALA A 348 9.46 27.92 8.67
N GLN A 349 10.30 28.07 9.70
CA GLN A 349 10.75 29.38 10.18
C GLN A 349 11.81 30.02 9.27
N ARG A 350 12.63 29.21 8.58
CA ARG A 350 13.69 29.69 7.65
C ARG A 350 13.14 30.12 6.29
N LEU A 351 11.90 29.73 5.98
CA LEU A 351 11.21 30.01 4.72
C LEU A 351 10.24 31.20 4.81
N ARG A 352 10.09 31.78 6.01
CA ARG A 352 9.46 33.08 6.21
C ARG A 352 10.54 34.15 6.11
#